data_AF-A0A1C7PAY4-F1
#
_entry.id   AF-A0A1C7PAY4-F1
#
_cell.length_a   1.000
_cell.length_b   1.000
_cell.length_c   1.000
_cell.angle_alpha   90.00
_cell.angle_beta   90.00
_cell.angle_gamma   90.00
#
_symmetry.space_group_name_H-M   'P 1'
#
loop_
_entity.id
_entity.type
_entity.pdbx_description
1 polymer ?
#
loop_
_entity_poly.entity_id
_entity_poly.type
_entity_poly.pdbx_seq_one_letter_code
_entity_poly.pdbx_strand_id
1 'polypeptide(L)'
;MEEEKEYLPIDLTRNKSFRTIEEAIDPLLTPEVRAIMEELRSNTIVSRTLARMRVQAGLSQTEMARNCGFTQPRISGIESATDDKLQLPVIRMYCAILRKPFKAVLADGTKLQVPVPTDYSLPGRRKPGKTGKSGGKPVTA
;
A
#
# COMPACT_ATOMS: atom_id res chain seq x y z
N MET A 1 30.80 -8.92 -3.74
CA MET A 1 30.63 -9.91 -4.82
C MET A 1 29.23 -9.65 -5.34
N GLU A 2 29.10 -8.81 -6.36
CA GLU A 2 27.81 -8.53 -6.99
C GLU A 2 27.43 -9.80 -7.75
N GLU A 3 26.34 -10.46 -7.38
CA GLU A 3 25.76 -11.53 -8.20
C GLU A 3 25.44 -10.93 -9.57
N GLU A 4 26.15 -11.39 -10.61
CA GLU A 4 25.85 -11.05 -11.98
C GLU A 4 24.46 -11.59 -12.30
N LYS A 5 23.47 -10.69 -12.31
CA LYS A 5 22.08 -11.06 -12.55
C LYS A 5 21.95 -11.50 -14.01
N GLU A 6 21.88 -12.80 -14.23
CA GLU A 6 21.61 -13.38 -15.54
C GLU A 6 20.22 -12.94 -16.02
N TYR A 7 20.18 -12.09 -17.04
CA TYR A 7 18.93 -11.61 -17.62
C TYR A 7 18.34 -12.71 -18.52
N LEU A 8 17.11 -13.13 -18.26
CA LEU A 8 16.40 -14.06 -19.13
C LEU A 8 16.07 -13.36 -20.47
N PRO A 9 16.61 -13.82 -21.61
CA PRO A 9 16.31 -13.20 -22.89
C PRO A 9 14.86 -13.49 -23.29
N ILE A 10 14.09 -12.45 -23.56
CA ILE A 10 12.77 -12.59 -24.16
C ILE A 10 12.97 -12.84 -25.66
N ASP A 11 12.63 -14.05 -26.11
CA ASP A 11 12.67 -14.40 -27.54
C ASP A 11 11.49 -13.75 -28.28
N LEU A 12 11.73 -12.55 -28.81
CA LEU A 12 10.78 -11.80 -29.64
C LEU A 12 10.68 -12.34 -31.08
N THR A 13 11.51 -13.31 -31.48
CA THR A 13 11.54 -13.86 -32.86
C THR A 13 10.43 -14.90 -33.08
N ARG A 14 9.99 -15.56 -32.00
CA ARG A 14 8.73 -16.29 -31.99
C ARG A 14 7.61 -15.27 -32.05
N ASN A 15 7.12 -14.99 -33.26
CA ASN A 15 6.03 -14.08 -33.59
C ASN A 15 4.66 -14.54 -33.03
N LYS A 16 4.61 -14.94 -31.76
CA LYS A 16 3.39 -14.98 -30.97
C LYS A 16 3.26 -13.58 -30.41
N SER A 17 2.24 -12.85 -30.85
CA SER A 17 1.90 -11.53 -30.28
C SER A 17 1.56 -11.71 -28.80
N PHE A 18 2.55 -11.65 -27.91
CA PHE A 18 2.32 -11.60 -26.48
C PHE A 18 1.55 -10.30 -26.20
N ARG A 19 0.31 -10.42 -25.72
CA ARG A 19 -0.56 -9.27 -25.43
C ARG A 19 -0.18 -8.61 -24.11
N THR A 20 0.47 -9.36 -23.23
CA THR A 20 0.89 -8.89 -21.91
C THR A 20 2.29 -9.38 -21.55
N ILE A 21 2.95 -8.67 -20.62
CA ILE A 21 4.24 -9.09 -20.04
C ILE A 21 4.10 -10.44 -19.33
N GLU A 22 2.94 -10.72 -18.72
CA GLU A 22 2.67 -12.01 -18.06
C GLU A 22 2.71 -13.15 -19.08
N GLU A 23 2.08 -13.00 -20.25
CA GLU A 23 2.13 -14.02 -21.31
C GLU A 23 3.55 -14.26 -21.85
N ALA A 24 4.40 -13.22 -21.88
CA ALA A 24 5.78 -13.33 -22.37
C ALA A 24 6.70 -14.03 -21.35
N ILE A 25 6.47 -13.81 -20.06
CA ILE A 25 7.29 -14.35 -18.97
C ILE A 25 6.82 -15.75 -18.58
N ASP A 26 5.52 -16.04 -18.67
CA ASP A 26 4.95 -17.31 -18.20
C ASP A 26 5.69 -18.55 -18.73
N PRO A 27 6.07 -18.66 -20.03
CA PRO A 27 6.84 -19.81 -20.52
C PRO A 27 8.26 -19.92 -19.95
N LEU A 28 8.83 -18.82 -19.44
CA LEU A 28 10.19 -18.74 -18.90
C LEU A 28 10.26 -19.10 -17.41
N LEU A 29 9.12 -19.17 -16.70
CA LEU A 29 9.10 -19.45 -15.27
C LEU A 29 9.22 -20.94 -14.97
N THR A 30 10.16 -21.30 -14.10
CA THR A 30 10.22 -22.64 -13.51
C THR A 30 9.01 -22.87 -12.59
N PRO A 31 8.62 -24.14 -12.33
CA PRO A 31 7.55 -24.44 -11.38
C PRO A 31 7.79 -23.84 -9.99
N GLU A 32 9.05 -23.78 -9.55
CA GLU A 32 9.46 -23.19 -8.28
C GLU A 32 9.19 -21.68 -8.23
N VAL A 33 9.61 -20.95 -9.27
CA VAL A 33 9.37 -19.50 -9.33
C VAL A 33 7.87 -19.19 -9.41
N ARG A 34 7.08 -20.02 -10.11
CA ARG A 34 5.61 -19.88 -10.13
C ARG A 34 5.00 -20.05 -8.74
N ALA A 35 5.42 -21.07 -8.00
CA ALA A 35 4.93 -21.32 -6.65
C ALA A 35 5.24 -20.13 -5.73
N ILE A 36 6.47 -19.59 -5.79
CA ILE A 36 6.86 -18.39 -5.02
C ILE A 36 6.01 -17.18 -5.42
N MET A 37 5.80 -16.96 -6.73
CA MET A 37 4.98 -15.83 -7.20
C MET A 37 3.53 -15.95 -6.72
N GLU A 38 2.95 -17.16 -6.74
CA GLU A 38 1.58 -17.38 -6.29
C GLU A 38 1.47 -17.19 -4.77
N GLU A 39 2.43 -17.70 -4.00
CA GLU A 39 2.50 -17.46 -2.55
C GLU A 39 2.64 -15.98 -2.20
N LEU A 40 3.48 -15.24 -2.92
CA LEU A 40 3.60 -13.79 -2.73
C LEU A 40 2.30 -13.08 -3.10
N ARG A 41 1.63 -13.48 -4.20
CA ARG A 41 0.35 -12.90 -4.63
C ARG A 41 -0.75 -13.16 -3.62
N SER A 42 -0.80 -14.35 -3.03
CA SER A 42 -1.79 -14.77 -2.05
C SER A 42 -1.58 -14.09 -0.69
N ASN A 43 -0.33 -13.82 -0.31
CA ASN A 43 0.03 -13.16 0.95
C ASN A 43 0.04 -11.62 0.89
N THR A 44 -0.27 -11.00 -0.24
CA THR A 44 -0.23 -9.53 -0.41
C THR A 44 -1.55 -8.95 -0.95
N ILE A 45 -2.66 -9.64 -0.73
CA ILE A 45 -3.96 -9.25 -1.28
C ILE A 45 -4.40 -7.89 -0.72
N VAL A 46 -4.21 -7.67 0.59
CA VAL A 46 -4.64 -6.45 1.26
C VAL A 46 -3.78 -5.27 0.82
N SER A 47 -2.45 -5.39 0.86
CA SER A 47 -1.53 -4.31 0.46
C SER A 47 -1.73 -3.89 -1.01
N ARG A 48 -1.86 -4.86 -1.92
CA ARG A 48 -2.15 -4.60 -3.34
C ARG A 48 -3.50 -3.93 -3.54
N THR A 49 -4.51 -4.31 -2.75
CA THR A 49 -5.83 -3.68 -2.82
C THR A 49 -5.79 -2.23 -2.34
N LEU A 50 -5.05 -1.93 -1.26
CA LEU A 50 -4.83 -0.56 -0.80
C LEU A 50 -4.12 0.29 -1.85
N ALA A 51 -3.06 -0.25 -2.47
CA ALA A 51 -2.34 0.43 -3.55
C ALA A 51 -3.26 0.73 -4.75
N ARG A 52 -4.10 -0.24 -5.16
CA ARG A 52 -5.11 -0.05 -6.21
C ARG A 52 -6.12 1.03 -5.85
N MET A 53 -6.64 1.03 -4.63
CA MET A 53 -7.58 2.07 -4.17
C MET A 53 -6.96 3.46 -4.26
N ARG A 54 -5.69 3.61 -3.84
CA ARG A 54 -4.95 4.88 -3.94
C ARG A 54 -4.79 5.32 -5.40
N VAL A 55 -4.34 4.43 -6.28
CA VAL A 55 -4.13 4.72 -7.71
C VAL A 55 -5.46 5.08 -8.40
N GLN A 56 -6.55 4.37 -8.10
CA GLN A 56 -7.88 4.68 -8.62
C GLN A 56 -8.43 6.03 -8.12
N ALA A 57 -7.91 6.55 -7.01
CA ALA A 57 -8.22 7.89 -6.53
C ALA A 57 -7.31 8.96 -7.17
N GLY A 58 -6.41 8.58 -8.06
CA GLY A 58 -5.48 9.50 -8.74
C GLY A 58 -4.35 10.01 -7.84
N LEU A 59 -4.11 9.39 -6.68
CA LEU A 59 -3.09 9.84 -5.74
C LEU A 59 -1.77 9.09 -5.94
N SER A 60 -0.67 9.82 -5.96
CA SER A 60 0.68 9.27 -5.74
C SER A 60 0.88 8.83 -4.29
N GLN A 61 1.92 8.02 -4.03
CA GLN A 61 2.27 7.65 -2.66
C GLN A 61 2.64 8.87 -1.80
N THR A 62 3.30 9.88 -2.40
CA THR A 62 3.64 11.13 -1.72
C THR A 62 2.40 11.94 -1.34
N GLU A 63 1.41 12.02 -2.22
CA GLU A 63 0.14 12.69 -1.91
C GLU A 63 -0.65 11.96 -0.83
N MET A 64 -0.72 10.63 -0.93
CA MET A 64 -1.33 9.81 0.13
C MET A 64 -0.65 10.06 1.48
N ALA A 65 0.69 10.07 1.50
CA ALA A 65 1.49 10.32 2.68
C ALA A 65 1.20 11.70 3.29
N ARG A 66 1.11 12.75 2.46
CA ARG A 66 0.73 14.11 2.90
C ARG A 66 -0.67 14.13 3.52
N ASN A 67 -1.63 13.43 2.92
CA ASN A 67 -3.01 13.40 3.39
C ASN A 67 -3.16 12.69 4.75
N CYS A 68 -2.30 11.71 5.05
CA CYS A 68 -2.33 10.97 6.30
C CYS A 68 -1.24 11.34 7.32
N GLY A 69 -0.39 12.31 7.02
CA GLY A 69 0.69 12.74 7.92
C GLY A 69 1.86 11.76 8.03
N PHE A 70 2.08 10.94 7.00
CA PHE A 70 3.21 10.00 6.92
C PHE A 70 4.24 10.42 5.89
N THR A 71 5.33 9.66 5.83
CA THR A 71 6.35 9.78 4.78
C THR A 71 5.99 8.87 3.60
N GLN A 72 6.45 9.21 2.39
CA GLN A 72 6.25 8.35 1.21
C GLN A 72 6.82 6.93 1.41
N PRO A 73 8.01 6.71 2.02
CA PRO A 73 8.51 5.37 2.31
C PRO A 73 7.59 4.56 3.23
N ARG A 74 6.90 5.22 4.17
CA ARG A 74 5.91 4.54 5.03
C ARG A 74 4.72 4.03 4.21
N ILE A 75 4.24 4.81 3.24
CA ILE A 75 3.19 4.38 2.32
C ILE A 75 3.68 3.22 1.44
N SER A 76 4.91 3.32 0.91
CA SER A 76 5.51 2.23 0.15
C SER A 76 5.57 0.92 0.95
N GLY A 77 6.04 0.98 2.20
CA GLY A 77 6.11 -0.19 3.06
C GLY A 77 4.75 -0.79 3.43
N ILE A 78 3.68 0.03 3.49
CA ILE A 78 2.30 -0.46 3.65
C ILE A 78 1.84 -1.21 2.39
N GLU A 79 2.15 -0.65 1.21
CA GLU A 79 1.70 -1.18 -0.09
C GLU A 79 2.52 -2.37 -0.59
N SER A 80 3.61 -2.72 0.11
CA SER A 80 4.40 -3.93 -0.11
C SER A 80 4.36 -4.94 1.04
N ALA A 81 3.67 -4.63 2.13
CA ALA A 81 3.55 -5.53 3.27
C ALA A 81 2.76 -6.79 2.92
N THR A 82 3.13 -7.88 3.59
CA THR A 82 2.32 -9.10 3.64
C THR A 82 1.11 -8.90 4.55
N ASP A 83 0.05 -9.65 4.30
CA ASP A 83 -1.26 -9.47 4.93
C ASP A 83 -1.20 -9.68 6.46
N ASP A 84 -0.31 -10.55 6.95
CA ASP A 84 -0.02 -10.81 8.37
C ASP A 84 0.60 -9.61 9.10
N LYS A 85 1.26 -8.70 8.37
CA LYS A 85 1.93 -7.51 8.94
C LYS A 85 1.08 -6.25 8.86
N LEU A 86 -0.04 -6.30 8.13
CA LEU A 86 -0.94 -5.16 7.98
C LEU A 86 -1.91 -5.04 9.16
N GLN A 87 -2.01 -3.83 9.68
CA GLN A 87 -2.87 -3.53 10.82
C GLN A 87 -4.18 -2.90 10.34
N LEU A 88 -5.31 -3.30 10.92
CA LEU A 88 -6.64 -2.74 10.64
C LEU A 88 -6.72 -1.19 10.68
N PRO A 89 -6.03 -0.47 11.60
CA PRO A 89 -5.99 0.99 11.58
C PRO A 89 -5.47 1.58 10.27
N VAL A 90 -4.53 0.91 9.59
CA VAL A 90 -4.00 1.34 8.28
C VAL A 90 -5.09 1.22 7.21
N ILE A 91 -5.86 0.15 7.21
CA ILE A 91 -6.98 -0.03 6.27
C ILE A 91 -8.05 1.05 6.52
N ARG A 92 -8.41 1.29 7.78
CA ARG A 92 -9.36 2.35 8.18
C ARG A 92 -8.89 3.74 7.75
N MET A 93 -7.60 4.02 7.87
CA MET A 93 -6.98 5.26 7.41
C MET A 93 -7.17 5.47 5.91
N TYR A 94 -6.89 4.45 5.10
CA TYR A 94 -7.11 4.51 3.65
C TYR A 94 -8.59 4.76 3.32
N CYS A 95 -9.51 4.04 3.98
CA CYS A 95 -10.95 4.24 3.78
C CYS A 95 -11.39 5.68 4.12
N ALA A 96 -10.83 6.26 5.18
CA ALA A 96 -11.13 7.62 5.61
C ALA A 96 -10.60 8.69 4.65
N ILE A 97 -9.35 8.55 4.18
CA ILE A 97 -8.74 9.50 3.23
C ILE A 97 -9.43 9.43 1.87
N LEU A 98 -9.64 8.22 1.36
CA LEU A 98 -10.17 7.99 0.01
C LEU A 98 -11.71 8.07 -0.04
N ARG A 99 -12.37 8.14 1.12
CA ARG A 99 -13.85 8.14 1.25
C ARG A 99 -14.52 6.97 0.53
N LYS A 100 -13.82 5.83 0.49
CA LYS A 100 -14.28 4.60 -0.15
C LYS A 100 -14.13 3.43 0.82
N PRO A 101 -15.10 2.50 0.86
CA PRO A 101 -14.96 1.29 1.69
C PRO A 101 -13.89 0.37 1.09
N PHE A 102 -13.20 -0.36 1.96
CA PHE A 102 -12.28 -1.42 1.54
C PHE A 102 -13.06 -2.74 1.43
N LYS A 103 -12.75 -3.51 0.38
CA LYS A 103 -13.29 -4.85 0.15
C LYS A 103 -12.19 -5.73 -0.46
N ALA A 104 -11.96 -6.90 0.12
CA ALA A 104 -11.06 -7.92 -0.43
C ALA A 104 -11.56 -9.33 -0.09
N VAL A 105 -11.11 -10.30 -0.87
CA VAL A 105 -11.25 -11.74 -0.59
C VAL A 105 -9.83 -12.27 -0.42
N LEU A 106 -9.51 -12.77 0.77
CA LEU A 106 -8.21 -13.34 1.09
C LEU A 106 -8.03 -14.72 0.42
N ALA A 107 -6.80 -15.25 0.45
CA ALA A 107 -6.45 -16.50 -0.22
C ALA A 107 -7.24 -17.71 0.31
N ASP A 108 -7.57 -17.71 1.60
CA ASP A 108 -8.40 -18.73 2.26
C ASP A 108 -9.91 -18.57 1.97
N GLY A 109 -10.30 -17.60 1.14
CA GLY A 109 -11.68 -17.28 0.82
C GLY A 109 -12.36 -16.33 1.82
N THR A 110 -11.65 -15.92 2.88
CA THR A 110 -12.19 -14.98 3.87
C THR A 110 -12.49 -13.63 3.23
N LYS A 111 -13.73 -13.16 3.38
CA LYS A 111 -14.17 -11.87 2.85
C LYS A 111 -13.96 -10.78 3.88
N LEU A 112 -13.11 -9.80 3.57
CA LEU A 112 -12.82 -8.65 4.43
C LEU A 112 -13.50 -7.40 3.88
N GLN A 113 -14.32 -6.75 4.70
CA GLN A 113 -14.98 -5.49 4.38
C GLN A 113 -14.75 -4.49 5.51
N VAL A 114 -14.23 -3.31 5.17
CA VAL A 114 -14.08 -2.20 6.11
C VAL A 114 -14.89 -1.01 5.58
N PRO A 115 -15.91 -0.54 6.31
CA PRO A 115 -16.70 0.61 5.89
C PRO A 115 -15.89 1.90 5.99
N VAL A 116 -16.37 2.96 5.34
CA VAL A 116 -15.81 4.30 5.51
C VAL A 116 -16.05 4.73 6.96
N PRO A 117 -15.00 5.04 7.74
CA PRO A 117 -15.21 5.47 9.11
C PRO A 117 -15.89 6.85 9.15
N THR A 118 -16.86 7.00 10.04
CA THR A 118 -17.60 8.25 10.23
C THR A 118 -16.81 9.30 11.02
N ASP A 119 -15.83 8.87 11.84
CA ASP A 119 -15.15 9.68 12.86
C ASP A 119 -13.62 9.51 12.86
N TYR A 120 -13.01 9.26 11.71
CA TYR A 120 -11.55 9.03 11.65
C TYR A 120 -10.75 10.29 12.01
N SER A 121 -10.05 10.24 13.14
CA SER A 121 -9.02 11.21 13.49
C SER A 121 -7.69 10.77 12.89
N LEU A 122 -7.10 11.61 12.04
CA LEU A 122 -5.81 11.30 11.42
C LEU A 122 -4.73 11.14 12.49
N PRO A 123 -3.99 10.02 12.52
CA PRO A 123 -2.86 9.85 13.43
C PRO A 123 -1.83 10.94 13.10
N GLY A 124 -1.61 11.87 14.03
CA GLY A 124 -0.62 12.95 13.89
C GLY A 124 -1.17 14.37 13.73
N ARG A 125 -2.46 14.57 13.40
CA ARG A 125 -3.08 15.89 13.57
C ARG A 125 -3.50 16.04 15.03
N ARG A 126 -2.60 16.59 15.86
CA ARG A 126 -3.02 17.20 17.14
C ARG A 126 -4.15 18.17 16.81
N LYS A 127 -5.30 18.06 17.48
CA LYS A 127 -6.30 19.14 17.48
C LYS A 127 -5.54 20.44 17.81
N PRO A 128 -5.81 21.59 17.17
CA PRO A 128 -5.22 22.85 17.59
C PRO A 128 -5.56 23.01 19.07
N GLY A 129 -4.57 22.84 19.93
CA GLY A 129 -4.74 23.01 21.36
C GLY A 129 -5.19 24.44 21.56
N LYS A 130 -6.26 24.63 22.33
CA LYS A 130 -6.60 25.94 22.90
C LYS A 130 -5.31 26.55 23.44
N THR A 131 -4.94 27.71 22.93
CA THR A 131 -3.82 28.51 23.41
C THR A 131 -4.02 28.74 24.91
N GLY A 132 -3.33 27.93 25.72
CA GLY A 132 -3.18 28.16 27.14
C GLY A 132 -2.43 29.48 27.30
N LYS A 133 -3.15 30.49 27.80
CA LYS A 133 -2.67 31.83 28.12
C LYS A 133 -1.51 31.70 29.12
N SER A 134 -0.27 31.68 28.64
CA SER A 134 0.91 31.77 29.51
C SER A 134 1.00 33.21 30.01
N GLY A 135 0.53 33.43 31.24
CA GLY A 135 0.66 34.69 31.93
C GLY A 135 2.13 35.07 32.08
N GLY A 136 2.53 36.16 31.42
CA GLY A 136 3.77 36.84 31.73
C GLY A 136 3.70 37.39 33.15
N LYS A 137 4.65 37.01 33.99
CA LYS A 137 4.94 37.79 35.20
C LYS A 137 5.82 38.97 34.77
N PRO A 138 5.46 40.22 35.11
CA PRO A 138 6.37 41.34 34.93
C PRO A 138 7.50 41.21 35.95
N VAL A 139 8.74 41.32 35.47
CA VAL A 139 9.92 41.49 36.33
C VAL A 139 10.04 42.99 36.56
N THR A 140 9.74 43.45 37.77
CA THR A 140 9.91 44.84 38.20
C THR A 140 11.28 45.02 38.83
N ALA A 141 11.97 46.07 38.35
CA ALA A 141 13.06 46.88 38.92
C ALA A 141 14.21 46.17 39.64
#